data_AF-A0A972UTM5-F1
#
_entry.id   AF-A0A972UTM5-F1
#
_cell.length_a   1.000
_cell.length_b   1.000
_cell.length_c   1.000
_cell.angle_alpha   90.00
_cell.angle_beta   90.00
_cell.angle_gamma   90.00
#
_symmetry.space_group_name_H-M   'P 1'
#
loop_
_entity.id
_entity.type
_entity.pdbx_description
1 polymer ?
#
loop_
_entity_poly.entity_id
_entity_poly.type
_entity_poly.pdbx_seq_one_letter_code
_entity_poly.pdbx_strand_id
1 'polypeptide(L)'
;MTSSISLNNQTLRNKFNKDEFASAISDIKTIVATSLKVYDYQKINRLIDEYRESLIKFLDREPLKLAILGGFTTQPIAVTLRALLLGEGCLIDIYESEYNSFKMEVLNSQSALYSFKPNMVLFATCSKNIETFPNIGSSSDDVESMTSNFVEDYRNL
;
A
#
# COMPACT_ATOMS: atom_id res chain seq x y z
N MET A 1 -8.46 -23.58 -21.74
CA MET A 1 -8.38 -22.33 -22.52
C MET A 1 -8.68 -21.17 -21.59
N THR A 2 -7.68 -20.73 -20.81
CA THR A 2 -7.79 -19.51 -20.01
C THR A 2 -7.56 -18.35 -20.96
N SER A 3 -8.64 -17.76 -21.47
CA SER A 3 -8.57 -16.47 -22.15
C SER A 3 -7.98 -15.48 -21.16
N SER A 4 -6.69 -15.18 -21.31
CA SER A 4 -6.04 -14.06 -20.68
C SER A 4 -6.90 -12.83 -20.95
N ILE A 5 -7.60 -12.34 -19.92
CA ILE A 5 -8.32 -11.06 -19.95
C ILE A 5 -7.24 -10.00 -20.08
N SER A 6 -6.81 -9.79 -21.33
CA SER A 6 -5.90 -8.71 -21.68
C SER A 6 -6.62 -7.42 -21.34
N LEU A 7 -5.97 -6.60 -20.50
CA LEU A 7 -6.47 -5.31 -20.06
C LEU A 7 -6.87 -4.45 -21.26
N ASN A 8 -8.15 -4.42 -21.62
CA ASN A 8 -8.64 -3.46 -22.60
C ASN A 8 -8.79 -2.12 -21.89
N ASN A 9 -7.67 -1.41 -21.80
CA ASN A 9 -7.54 -0.09 -21.18
C ASN A 9 -8.54 0.91 -21.75
N GLN A 10 -8.84 0.79 -23.04
CA GLN A 10 -9.84 1.59 -23.71
C GLN A 10 -11.22 1.37 -23.06
N THR A 11 -11.55 0.13 -22.69
CA THR A 11 -12.82 -0.20 -22.04
C THR A 11 -12.94 0.41 -20.66
N LEU A 12 -11.93 0.24 -19.80
CA LEU A 12 -11.95 0.86 -18.46
C LEU A 12 -12.04 2.40 -18.59
N ARG A 13 -11.18 3.01 -19.40
CA ARG A 13 -11.20 4.46 -19.59
C ARG A 13 -12.52 4.96 -20.16
N ASN A 14 -13.14 4.21 -21.08
CA ASN A 14 -14.47 4.54 -21.59
C ASN A 14 -15.55 4.47 -20.50
N LYS A 15 -15.48 3.50 -19.59
CA LYS A 15 -16.41 3.42 -18.45
C LYS A 15 -16.23 4.60 -17.50
N PHE A 16 -14.99 4.94 -17.15
CA PHE A 16 -14.67 6.12 -16.35
C PHE A 16 -15.16 7.42 -17.03
N ASN A 17 -14.96 7.58 -18.34
CA ASN A 17 -15.46 8.73 -19.11
C ASN A 17 -16.99 8.86 -19.14
N LYS A 18 -17.72 7.76 -18.95
CA LYS A 18 -19.18 7.71 -18.94
C LYS A 18 -19.75 7.71 -17.52
N ASP A 19 -18.92 7.91 -16.50
CA ASP A 19 -19.28 7.81 -15.08
C ASP A 19 -19.86 6.43 -14.68
N GLU A 20 -19.52 5.36 -15.42
CA GLU A 20 -19.94 3.98 -15.16
C GLU A 20 -19.08 3.32 -14.05
N PHE A 21 -18.88 4.01 -12.92
CA PHE A 21 -17.90 3.63 -11.88
C PHE A 21 -18.17 2.27 -11.23
N ALA A 22 -19.43 1.92 -10.96
CA ALA A 22 -19.77 0.61 -10.39
C ALA A 22 -19.30 -0.54 -11.28
N SER A 23 -19.52 -0.41 -12.59
CA SER A 23 -19.08 -1.37 -13.60
C SER A 23 -17.56 -1.40 -13.71
N ALA A 24 -16.91 -0.24 -13.67
CA ALA A 24 -15.45 -0.13 -13.70
C ALA A 24 -14.78 -0.77 -12.47
N ILE A 25 -15.31 -0.54 -11.26
CA ILE A 25 -14.80 -1.13 -10.02
C ILE A 25 -14.98 -2.66 -10.04
N SER A 26 -16.13 -3.15 -10.50
CA SER A 26 -16.37 -4.59 -10.65
C SER A 26 -15.37 -5.25 -11.62
N ASP A 27 -15.05 -4.58 -12.73
CA ASP A 27 -14.01 -5.02 -13.65
C ASP A 27 -12.65 -5.05 -12.94
N ILE A 28 -12.26 -3.95 -12.26
CA ILE A 28 -11.00 -3.87 -11.51
C ILE A 28 -10.88 -5.02 -10.51
N LYS A 29 -11.94 -5.29 -9.74
CA LYS A 29 -11.99 -6.41 -8.78
C LYS A 29 -11.73 -7.77 -9.45
N THR A 30 -12.38 -8.02 -10.57
CA THR A 30 -12.22 -9.27 -11.32
C THR A 30 -10.80 -9.41 -11.88
N ILE A 31 -10.26 -8.29 -12.38
CA ILE A 31 -8.95 -8.21 -12.99
C ILE A 31 -7.86 -8.47 -11.94
N VAL A 32 -7.93 -7.81 -10.78
CA VAL A 32 -6.91 -8.00 -9.73
C VAL A 32 -6.89 -9.40 -9.14
N ALA A 33 -7.99 -10.14 -9.22
CA ALA A 33 -8.11 -11.50 -8.69
C ALA A 33 -7.53 -12.60 -9.61
N THR A 34 -7.21 -12.32 -10.88
CA THR A 34 -6.98 -13.36 -11.90
C THR A 34 -5.54 -13.49 -12.42
N SER A 35 -4.58 -12.75 -11.86
CA SER A 35 -3.15 -12.64 -12.25
C SER A 35 -2.87 -11.42 -13.12
N LEU A 36 -2.40 -10.35 -12.48
CA LEU A 36 -2.05 -9.08 -13.10
C LEU A 36 -0.55 -8.92 -13.31
N LYS A 37 -0.17 -8.20 -14.38
CA LYS A 37 1.20 -7.71 -14.56
C LYS A 37 1.36 -6.38 -13.83
N VAL A 38 2.58 -6.07 -13.37
CA VAL A 38 2.93 -4.80 -12.68
C VAL A 38 2.44 -3.56 -13.45
N TYR A 39 2.48 -3.61 -14.78
CA TYR A 39 2.04 -2.52 -15.66
C TYR A 39 0.54 -2.20 -15.54
N ASP A 40 -0.29 -3.20 -15.27
CA ASP A 40 -1.74 -3.02 -15.16
C ASP A 40 -2.09 -2.20 -13.91
N TYR A 41 -1.36 -2.43 -12.81
CA TYR A 41 -1.50 -1.64 -11.57
C TYR A 41 -1.14 -0.16 -11.80
N GLN A 42 -0.04 0.12 -12.48
CA GLN A 42 0.36 1.51 -12.75
C GLN A 42 -0.69 2.27 -13.58
N LYS A 43 -1.34 1.58 -14.51
CA LYS A 43 -2.40 2.16 -15.34
C LYS A 43 -3.66 2.46 -14.54
N ILE A 44 -4.07 1.52 -13.69
CA ILE A 44 -5.19 1.75 -12.76
C ILE A 44 -4.89 2.96 -11.89
N ASN A 45 -3.68 3.06 -11.33
CA ASN A 45 -3.27 4.22 -10.52
C ASN A 45 -3.40 5.55 -11.28
N ARG A 46 -3.03 5.60 -12.57
CA ARG A 46 -3.23 6.82 -13.38
C ARG A 46 -4.70 7.19 -13.52
N LEU A 47 -5.59 6.21 -13.70
CA LEU A 47 -7.03 6.46 -13.73
C LEU A 47 -7.55 6.91 -12.36
N ILE A 48 -7.02 6.36 -11.26
CA ILE A 48 -7.36 6.82 -9.91
C ILE A 48 -7.01 8.31 -9.77
N ASP A 49 -5.83 8.71 -10.22
CA ASP A 49 -5.38 10.11 -10.12
C ASP A 49 -6.21 11.02 -11.04
N GLU A 50 -6.51 10.60 -12.28
CA GLU A 50 -7.28 11.35 -13.28
C GLU A 50 -8.74 11.58 -12.85
N TYR A 51 -9.37 10.59 -12.21
CA TYR A 51 -10.80 10.62 -11.84
C TYR A 51 -11.03 10.73 -10.33
N ARG A 52 -10.02 11.16 -9.58
CA ARG A 52 -10.05 11.19 -8.11
C ARG A 52 -11.30 11.83 -7.54
N GLU A 53 -11.60 13.06 -7.93
CA GLU A 53 -12.73 13.82 -7.37
C GLU A 53 -14.08 13.15 -7.70
N SER A 54 -14.21 12.61 -8.91
CA SER A 54 -15.40 11.84 -9.30
C SER A 54 -15.53 10.54 -8.51
N LEU A 55 -14.43 9.85 -8.22
CA LEU A 55 -14.41 8.65 -7.39
C LEU A 55 -14.79 8.94 -5.94
N ILE A 56 -14.29 10.04 -5.35
CA ILE A 56 -14.67 10.47 -3.99
C ILE A 56 -16.18 10.70 -3.93
N LYS A 57 -16.72 11.44 -4.89
CA LYS A 57 -18.17 11.71 -4.97
C LYS A 57 -18.99 10.44 -5.19
N PHE A 58 -18.51 9.51 -6.02
CA PHE A 58 -19.22 8.26 -6.31
C PHE A 58 -19.24 7.31 -5.11
N LEU A 59 -18.11 7.17 -4.41
CA LEU A 59 -18.00 6.31 -3.23
C LEU A 59 -18.66 6.91 -1.99
N ASP A 60 -18.92 8.23 -2.00
CA ASP A 60 -19.53 8.99 -0.91
C ASP A 60 -18.77 8.81 0.43
N ARG A 61 -17.45 8.75 0.33
CA ARG A 61 -16.53 8.51 1.45
C ARG A 61 -15.20 9.20 1.22
N GLU A 62 -14.62 9.70 2.31
CA GLU A 62 -13.27 10.24 2.30
C GLU A 62 -12.23 9.13 2.02
N PRO A 63 -11.17 9.41 1.25
CA PRO A 63 -10.07 8.47 1.05
C PRO A 63 -9.41 8.07 2.38
N LEU A 64 -9.14 6.77 2.54
CA LEU A 64 -8.37 6.28 3.68
C LEU A 64 -6.91 6.71 3.51
N LYS A 65 -6.34 7.37 4.52
CA LYS A 65 -4.94 7.78 4.54
C LYS A 65 -4.06 6.68 5.14
N LEU A 66 -3.22 6.08 4.32
CA LEU A 66 -2.26 5.05 4.72
C LEU A 66 -0.84 5.61 4.63
N ALA A 67 -0.10 5.60 5.73
CA ALA A 67 1.34 5.82 5.70
C ALA A 67 2.07 4.48 5.59
N ILE A 68 3.03 4.37 4.68
CA ILE A 68 3.92 3.20 4.55
C ILE A 68 5.32 3.63 4.95
N LEU A 69 5.80 3.03 6.03
CA LEU A 69 7.10 3.29 6.63
C LEU A 69 8.07 2.19 6.22
N GLY A 70 8.95 2.52 5.27
CA GLY A 70 9.75 1.55 4.52
C GLY A 70 11.16 1.33 5.06
N GLY A 71 11.47 0.07 5.38
CA GLY A 71 12.84 -0.43 5.52
C GLY A 71 13.45 -0.94 4.19
N PHE A 72 12.64 -0.99 3.13
CA PHE A 72 13.02 -1.33 1.75
C PHE A 72 12.17 -0.54 0.73
N THR A 73 12.31 -0.81 -0.57
CA THR A 73 11.51 -0.15 -1.61
C THR A 73 10.02 -0.51 -1.49
N THR A 74 9.20 0.46 -1.09
CA THR A 74 7.75 0.30 -0.83
C THR A 74 6.86 0.57 -2.02
N GLN A 75 7.38 1.20 -3.08
CA GLN A 75 6.60 1.61 -4.24
C GLN A 75 5.77 0.48 -4.89
N PRO A 76 6.27 -0.77 -5.01
CA PRO A 76 5.45 -1.88 -5.48
C PRO A 76 4.23 -2.17 -4.59
N ILE A 77 4.39 -2.08 -3.27
CA ILE A 77 3.31 -2.28 -2.30
C ILE A 77 2.28 -1.16 -2.44
N ALA A 78 2.73 0.10 -2.50
CA ALA A 78 1.85 1.26 -2.64
C ALA A 78 1.00 1.18 -3.92
N VAL A 79 1.64 0.94 -5.07
CA VAL A 79 0.98 0.84 -6.37
C VAL A 79 -0.04 -0.30 -6.40
N THR A 80 0.30 -1.46 -5.82
CA THR A 80 -0.61 -2.61 -5.78
C THR A 80 -1.78 -2.36 -4.84
N LEU A 81 -1.55 -1.86 -3.61
CA LEU A 81 -2.61 -1.62 -2.63
C LEU A 81 -3.67 -0.64 -3.14
N ARG A 82 -3.27 0.45 -3.82
CA ARG A 82 -4.22 1.43 -4.38
C ARG A 82 -5.22 0.77 -5.33
N ALA A 83 -4.74 -0.07 -6.24
CA ALA A 83 -5.61 -0.73 -7.21
C ALA A 83 -6.48 -1.82 -6.57
N LEU A 84 -5.91 -2.62 -5.67
CA LEU A 84 -6.64 -3.68 -4.96
C LEU A 84 -7.80 -3.11 -4.15
N LEU A 85 -7.52 -2.06 -3.37
CA LEU A 85 -8.53 -1.47 -2.50
C LEU A 85 -9.59 -0.72 -3.27
N LEU A 86 -9.26 -0.08 -4.40
CA LEU A 86 -10.28 0.47 -5.28
C LEU A 86 -11.20 -0.63 -5.83
N GLY A 87 -10.66 -1.80 -6.18
CA GLY A 87 -11.46 -2.96 -6.57
C GLY A 87 -12.46 -3.40 -5.49
N GLU A 88 -12.15 -3.14 -4.22
CA GLU A 88 -13.05 -3.36 -3.08
C GLU A 88 -13.90 -2.12 -2.71
N GLY A 89 -13.90 -1.08 -3.55
CA GLY A 89 -14.67 0.15 -3.33
C GLY A 89 -14.08 1.08 -2.27
N CYS A 90 -12.78 0.97 -1.99
CA CYS A 90 -12.06 1.81 -1.04
C CYS A 90 -11.00 2.64 -1.76
N LEU A 91 -11.17 3.96 -1.76
CA LEU A 91 -10.15 4.88 -2.26
C LEU A 91 -9.13 5.17 -1.15
N ILE A 92 -7.85 5.15 -1.48
CA ILE A 92 -6.78 5.41 -0.52
C ILE A 92 -5.78 6.46 -1.01
N ASP A 93 -5.27 7.21 -0.04
CA ASP A 93 -4.12 8.10 -0.18
C ASP A 93 -2.93 7.47 0.53
N ILE A 94 -1.78 7.46 -0.14
CA ILE A 94 -0.57 6.87 0.41
C ILE A 94 0.49 7.95 0.62
N TYR A 95 1.04 7.96 1.83
CA TYR A 95 2.33 8.57 2.14
C TYR A 95 3.39 7.47 2.21
N GLU A 96 4.52 7.62 1.54
CA GLU A 96 5.66 6.71 1.66
C GLU A 96 6.81 7.46 2.34
N SER A 97 7.37 6.92 3.42
CA SER A 97 8.58 7.49 4.05
C SER A 97 9.77 7.37 3.10
N GLU A 98 10.77 8.21 3.31
CA GLU A 98 12.06 7.98 2.64
C GLU A 98 12.68 6.64 3.10
N TYR A 99 13.57 6.11 2.26
CA TYR A 99 14.22 4.83 2.55
C TYR A 99 15.01 4.91 3.86
N ASN A 100 14.69 4.02 4.80
CA ASN A 100 15.37 3.91 6.09
C ASN A 100 15.29 5.17 6.99
N SER A 101 14.35 6.09 6.72
CA SER A 101 14.11 7.28 7.57
C SER A 101 13.01 7.07 8.63
N PHE A 102 12.29 5.95 8.58
CA PHE A 102 11.02 5.81 9.31
C PHE A 102 11.16 5.99 10.82
N LYS A 103 12.24 5.49 11.46
CA LYS A 103 12.46 5.70 12.90
C LYS A 103 12.59 7.19 13.24
N MET A 104 13.28 7.98 12.41
CA MET A 104 13.42 9.42 12.63
C MET A 104 12.12 10.18 12.38
N GLU A 105 11.35 9.77 11.37
CA GLU A 105 10.06 10.40 11.06
C GLU A 105 9.03 10.18 12.18
N VAL A 106 9.01 9.00 12.79
CA VAL A 106 8.12 8.70 13.93
C VAL A 106 8.53 9.50 15.18
N LEU A 107 9.83 9.62 15.45
CA LEU A 107 10.29 10.40 16.61
C LEU A 107 10.12 11.91 16.43
N ASN A 108 10.04 12.40 15.19
CA ASN A 108 9.85 13.82 14.89
C ASN A 108 8.37 14.16 14.70
N SER A 109 7.73 14.72 15.73
CA SER A 109 6.33 15.19 15.68
C SER A 109 6.02 16.23 14.59
N GLN A 110 7.04 16.86 14.00
CA GLN A 110 6.90 17.81 12.88
C GLN A 110 7.15 17.17 11.51
N SER A 111 7.29 15.85 11.43
CA SER A 111 7.54 15.16 10.17
C SER A 111 6.33 15.20 9.22
N ALA A 112 6.60 14.87 7.95
CA ALA A 112 5.55 14.77 6.93
C ALA A 112 4.54 13.65 7.26
N LEU A 113 4.94 12.61 8.00
CA LEU A 113 4.05 11.58 8.54
C LEU A 113 2.93 12.19 9.40
N TYR A 114 3.27 13.01 10.40
CA TYR A 114 2.27 13.63 11.28
C TYR A 114 1.43 14.68 10.54
N SER A 115 2.04 15.40 9.59
CA SER A 115 1.33 16.37 8.74
C SER A 115 0.31 15.70 7.83
N PHE A 116 0.62 14.50 7.32
CA PHE A 116 -0.28 13.71 6.49
C PHE A 116 -1.54 13.24 7.23
N LYS A 117 -1.42 13.03 8.56
CA LYS A 117 -2.49 12.53 9.45
C LYS A 117 -3.06 11.19 8.97
N PRO A 118 -2.23 10.13 8.92
CA PRO A 118 -2.68 8.82 8.47
C PRO A 118 -3.77 8.25 9.39
N ASN A 119 -4.73 7.55 8.81
CA ASN A 119 -5.66 6.70 9.54
C ASN A 119 -5.00 5.38 9.96
N MET A 120 -3.99 4.93 9.20
CA MET A 120 -3.26 3.70 9.44
C MET A 120 -1.80 3.84 9.02
N VAL A 121 -0.92 3.14 9.74
CA VAL A 121 0.51 3.06 9.43
C VAL A 121 0.88 1.60 9.15
N LEU A 122 1.56 1.35 8.03
CA LEU A 122 2.14 0.07 7.66
C LEU A 122 3.66 0.15 7.78
N PHE A 123 4.25 -0.60 8.71
CA PHE A 123 5.69 -0.81 8.76
C PHE A 123 6.10 -1.89 7.75
N ALA A 124 6.73 -1.48 6.66
CA ALA A 124 7.25 -2.37 5.62
C ALA A 124 8.74 -2.67 5.89
N THR A 125 8.99 -3.57 6.84
CA THR A 125 10.35 -3.92 7.30
C THR A 125 10.81 -5.28 6.78
N CYS A 126 12.11 -5.54 6.89
CA CYS A 126 12.72 -6.82 6.54
C CYS A 126 13.86 -7.17 7.50
N SER A 127 14.48 -8.34 7.32
CA SER A 127 15.59 -8.79 8.15
C SER A 127 16.79 -7.83 8.18
N LYS A 128 16.98 -7.00 7.16
CA LYS A 128 18.03 -5.97 7.14
C LYS A 128 17.82 -4.85 8.17
N ASN A 129 16.61 -4.73 8.71
CA ASN A 129 16.28 -3.74 9.73
C ASN A 129 16.53 -4.27 11.16
N ILE A 130 16.94 -5.54 11.29
CA ILE A 130 17.37 -6.11 12.57
C ILE A 130 18.78 -5.59 12.87
N GLU A 131 18.93 -4.83 13.96
CA GLU A 131 20.21 -4.23 14.34
C GLU A 131 21.12 -5.23 15.06
N THR A 132 20.55 -6.18 15.80
CA THR A 132 21.29 -7.14 16.61
C THR A 132 20.85 -8.56 16.28
N PHE A 133 21.79 -9.37 15.79
CA PHE A 133 21.58 -10.79 15.51
C PHE A 133 22.12 -11.67 16.64
N PRO A 134 21.53 -12.85 16.88
CA PRO A 134 22.08 -13.81 17.81
C PRO A 134 23.45 -14.32 17.33
N ASN A 135 24.31 -14.70 18.27
CA ASN A 135 25.61 -15.28 17.96
C ASN A 135 25.48 -16.77 17.61
N ILE A 136 26.50 -17.30 16.93
CA ILE A 136 26.58 -18.75 16.71
C ILE A 136 26.67 -19.44 18.08
N GLY A 137 25.73 -20.33 18.37
CA GLY A 137 25.65 -21.04 19.65
C GLY A 137 24.73 -20.39 20.68
N SER A 138 24.02 -19.30 20.35
CA SER A 138 22.93 -18.78 21.18
C SER A 138 21.86 -19.84 21.45
N SER A 139 21.30 -19.85 22.66
CA SER A 139 20.20 -20.75 23.01
C SER A 139 18.89 -20.34 22.32
N SER A 140 17.90 -21.24 22.29
CA SER A 140 16.55 -20.92 21.82
C SER A 140 15.95 -19.74 22.57
N ASP A 141 16.16 -19.71 23.88
CA ASP A 141 15.57 -18.73 24.79
C ASP A 141 16.19 -17.34 24.57
N ASP A 142 17.50 -17.28 24.29
CA ASP A 142 18.18 -16.03 23.92
C ASP A 142 17.61 -15.46 22.61
N VAL A 143 17.43 -16.31 21.60
CA VAL A 143 16.88 -15.92 20.29
C VAL A 143 15.44 -15.41 20.43
N GLU A 144 14.63 -16.09 21.24
CA GLU A 144 13.24 -15.70 21.49
C GLU A 144 13.15 -14.36 22.25
N SER A 145 14.01 -14.16 23.24
CA SER A 145 14.11 -12.88 23.97
C SER A 145 14.52 -11.73 23.05
N MET A 146 15.55 -11.92 22.22
CA MET A 146 15.98 -10.91 21.24
C MET A 146 14.89 -10.57 20.22
N THR A 147 14.16 -11.58 19.74
CA THR A 147 13.05 -11.38 18.80
C THR A 147 11.91 -10.61 19.46
N SER A 148 11.57 -10.95 20.70
CA SER A 148 10.51 -10.29 21.45
C SER A 148 10.83 -8.82 21.71
N ASN A 149 12.06 -8.52 22.12
CA ASN A 149 12.52 -7.14 22.31
C ASN A 149 12.44 -6.33 21.01
N PHE A 150 12.91 -6.91 19.89
CA PHE A 150 12.80 -6.26 18.58
C PHE A 150 11.35 -5.95 18.22
N VAL A 151 10.41 -6.88 18.40
CA VAL A 151 8.98 -6.63 18.12
C VAL A 151 8.40 -5.55 19.03
N GLU A 152 8.80 -5.54 20.29
CA GLU A 152 8.32 -4.57 21.29
C GLU A 152 8.84 -3.16 21.00
N ASP A 153 10.07 -3.01 20.53
CA ASP A 153 10.61 -1.71 20.07
C ASP A 153 9.73 -1.10 18.97
N TYR A 154 9.26 -1.92 18.02
CA TYR A 154 8.37 -1.46 16.95
C TYR A 154 6.96 -1.12 17.42
N ARG A 155 6.47 -1.77 18.48
CA ARG A 155 5.16 -1.46 19.07
C ARG A 155 5.15 -0.14 19.83
N ASN A 156 6.30 0.26 20.34
CA ASN A 156 6.47 1.48 21.15
C ASN A 156 6.93 2.69 20.32
N LEU A 157 7.06 2.55 19.01
CA LEU A 157 7.21 3.65 18.03
C LEU A 157 5.88 4.40 17.86
#